data_AF-A0A7L1VTE3-F1
#
_entry.id   AF-A0A7L1VTE3-F1
#
_cell.length_a   1.000
_cell.length_b   1.000
_cell.length_c   1.000
_cell.angle_alpha   90.00
_cell.angle_beta   90.00
_cell.angle_gamma   90.00
#
_symmetry.space_group_name_H-M   'P 1'
#
loop_
_entity.id
_entity.type
_entity.pdbx_description
1 polymer ?
#
loop_
_entity_poly.entity_id
_entity_poly.type
_entity_poly.pdbx_seq_one_letter_code
_entity_poly.pdbx_strand_id
1 'polypeptide(L)' 'VAKDLGLQLPEMSDRGVRIIERGRKYFTLHGKTGHLVTAERIDREQLCRLVEKCVLRCELIVEGEM' A
#
# COMPACT_ATOMS: atom_id res chain seq x y z
N VAL A 1 -1.68 -9.21 2.99
CA VAL A 1 -1.57 -8.38 1.76
C VAL A 1 -0.65 -9.01 0.75
N ALA A 2 0.65 -9.18 1.03
CA ALA A 2 1.57 -9.84 0.09
C ALA A 2 1.10 -11.24 -0.32
N LYS A 3 0.74 -12.08 0.66
CA LYS A 3 0.24 -13.44 0.42
C LYS A 3 -1.09 -13.46 -0.34
N ASP A 4 -1.98 -12.50 -0.06
CA ASP A 4 -3.25 -12.33 -0.77
C ASP A 4 -3.04 -11.88 -2.23
N LEU A 5 -1.96 -11.15 -2.49
CA LEU A 5 -1.52 -10.73 -3.83
C LEU A 5 -0.65 -11.80 -4.53
N GLY A 6 -0.43 -12.96 -3.91
CA GLY A 6 0.42 -14.03 -4.45
C GLY A 6 1.93 -13.74 -4.41
N LEU A 7 2.36 -12.72 -3.67
CA LEU A 7 3.76 -12.30 -3.55
C LEU A 7 4.42 -13.01 -2.36
N GLN A 8 5.58 -13.64 -2.58
CA GLN A 8 6.37 -14.20 -1.49
C GLN A 8 7.26 -13.11 -0.85
N LEU A 9 7.38 -13.14 0.47
CA LEU A 9 8.24 -12.22 1.26
C LEU A 9 9.67 -12.03 0.71
N PRO A 10 10.40 -13.09 0.33
CA PRO A 10 11.72 -12.93 -0.28
C PRO A 10 11.66 -12.16 -1.61
N GLU A 11 10.65 -12.41 -2.44
CA GLU A 11 10.46 -11.68 -3.70
C GLU A 11 10.19 -10.18 -3.44
N MET A 12 9.63 -9.79 -2.30
CA MET A 12 9.36 -8.38 -1.98
C MET A 12 10.55 -7.63 -1.38
N SER A 13 11.49 -8.35 -0.74
CA SER A 13 12.73 -7.74 -0.23
C SER A 13 13.78 -7.60 -1.32
N ASP A 14 13.75 -8.51 -2.31
CA ASP A 14 14.66 -8.52 -3.45
C ASP A 14 14.17 -7.62 -4.60
N ARG A 15 12.84 -7.55 -4.82
CA ARG A 15 12.23 -6.70 -5.84
C ARG A 15 11.82 -5.35 -5.26
N GLY A 16 12.03 -4.29 -6.03
CA GLY A 16 11.52 -2.97 -5.70
C GLY A 16 10.00 -2.97 -5.62
N VAL A 17 9.42 -2.87 -4.41
CA VAL A 17 7.97 -2.73 -4.24
C VAL A 17 7.62 -1.26 -4.00
N ARG A 18 6.76 -0.72 -4.85
CA ARG A 18 6.32 0.68 -4.78
C ARG A 18 4.80 0.75 -4.69
N ILE A 19 4.33 1.47 -3.67
CA ILE A 19 2.91 1.82 -3.56
C ILE A 19 2.68 3.17 -4.22
N ILE A 20 1.67 3.22 -5.08
CA ILE A 20 1.19 4.40 -5.78
C ILE A 20 -0.17 4.77 -5.20
N GLU A 21 -0.30 6.03 -4.78
CA GLU A 21 -1.52 6.58 -4.22
C GLU A 21 -1.82 7.92 -4.88
N ARG A 22 -3.11 8.24 -5.04
CA ARG A 22 -3.51 9.55 -5.53
C ARG A 22 -3.43 10.58 -4.39
N GLY A 23 -2.30 11.28 -4.31
CA GLY A 23 -2.07 12.35 -3.35
C GLY A 23 -0.91 12.06 -2.41
N ARG A 24 -1.16 12.05 -1.10
CA ARG A 24 -0.16 11.68 -0.10
C ARG A 24 -0.02 10.17 -0.01
N LYS A 25 1.18 9.71 0.36
CA LYS A 25 1.44 8.31 0.67
C LYS A 25 0.92 7.99 2.07
N TYR A 26 -0.27 7.40 2.14
CA TYR A 26 -0.85 6.97 3.41
C TYR A 26 -0.44 5.54 3.76
N PHE A 27 -0.17 4.71 2.75
CA PHE A 27 0.19 3.31 2.93
C PHE A 27 1.65 3.05 2.57
N THR A 28 2.29 2.20 3.35
CA THR A 28 3.60 1.62 3.05
C THR A 28 3.55 0.12 3.23
N LEU A 29 4.49 -0.59 2.63
CA LEU A 29 4.58 -2.03 2.77
C LEU A 29 5.77 -2.39 3.65
N HIS A 30 5.52 -3.25 4.62
CA HIS A 30 6.57 -3.77 5.47
C HIS A 30 7.32 -4.90 4.76
N GLY A 31 8.54 -4.63 4.27
CA GLY A 31 9.31 -5.56 3.44
C GLY A 31 9.59 -6.95 4.06
N LYS A 32 9.62 -7.05 5.39
CA LYS A 32 9.85 -8.33 6.09
C LYS A 32 8.59 -9.20 6.24
N THR A 33 7.42 -8.58 6.31
CA THR A 33 6.14 -9.29 6.59
C THR A 33 5.16 -9.22 5.43
N GLY A 34 5.41 -8.38 4.42
CA GLY A 34 4.52 -8.21 3.28
C GLY A 34 3.17 -7.61 3.69
N HIS A 35 3.11 -6.96 4.86
CA HIS A 35 1.90 -6.34 5.37
C HIS A 35 1.84 -4.89 4.91
N LEU A 36 0.67 -4.47 4.43
CA LEU A 36 0.39 -3.06 4.23
C LEU A 36 0.18 -2.41 5.59
N VAL A 37 0.94 -1.38 5.88
CA VAL A 37 0.87 -0.61 7.12
C VAL A 37 0.64 0.86 6.77
N THR A 38 -0.03 1.59 7.64
CA THR A 38 -0.25 3.02 7.46
C THR A 38 1.02 3.78 7.83
N ALA A 39 1.60 4.49 6.85
CA ALA A 39 2.79 5.30 7.03
C ALA A 39 2.48 6.69 7.60
N GLU A 40 1.36 7.26 7.20
CA GLU A 40 0.88 8.57 7.65
C GLU A 40 -0.49 8.47 8.32
N ARG A 41 -0.83 9.50 9.09
CA ARG A 41 -2.15 9.63 9.73
C ARG A 41 -3.22 9.83 8.66
N ILE A 42 -4.16 8.89 8.61
CA ILE A 42 -5.34 8.96 7.74
C ILE A 42 -6.44 9.68 8.51
N ASP A 43 -6.65 10.96 8.18
CA ASP A 43 -7.72 11.75 8.79
C ASP A 43 -8.98 11.68 7.91
N ARG A 44 -9.99 10.92 8.39
CA ARG A 44 -11.23 10.66 7.65
C ARG A 44 -11.98 11.96 7.33
N GLU A 45 -11.98 12.92 8.23
CA GLU A 45 -12.69 14.18 8.05
C GLU A 45 -12.00 15.04 6.99
N GLN A 46 -10.67 15.08 6.98
CA GLN A 46 -9.93 15.78 5.92
C GLN A 46 -10.04 15.11 4.55
N LEU A 47 -10.02 13.77 4.50
CA LEU A 47 -10.01 13.01 3.25
C LEU A 47 -11.40 12.86 2.63
N CYS A 48 -12.39 12.56 3.45
CA CYS A 48 -13.69 12.08 3.01
C CYS A 48 -14.80 13.10 3.30
N ARG A 49 -14.53 14.06 4.20
CA ARG A 49 -15.49 15.05 4.73
C ARG A 49 -16.83 14.40 5.12
N LEU A 50 -17.79 14.45 4.21
CA LEU A 50 -19.20 14.09 4.41
C LEU A 50 -19.59 12.78 3.68
N VAL A 51 -18.65 12.09 3.04
CA VAL A 51 -18.97 10.85 2.31
C VAL A 51 -19.18 9.69 3.30
N GLU A 52 -20.38 9.09 3.28
CA GLU A 52 -20.74 7.97 4.16
C GLU A 52 -19.82 6.74 4.00
N LYS A 53 -19.41 6.43 2.77
CA LYS A 53 -18.44 5.37 2.47
C LYS A 53 -17.20 5.93 1.79
N CYS A 54 -16.15 6.11 2.58
CA CYS A 54 -14.86 6.54 2.07
C CYS A 54 -13.96 5.36 1.77
N VAL A 55 -13.48 5.28 0.53
CA VAL A 55 -12.56 4.23 0.08
C VAL A 55 -11.30 4.89 -0.44
N LEU A 56 -10.17 4.56 0.17
CA LEU A 56 -8.85 4.93 -0.33
C LEU A 56 -8.36 3.83 -1.26
N ARG A 57 -7.98 4.22 -2.47
CA ARG A 57 -7.42 3.32 -3.47
C ARG A 57 -5.91 3.52 -3.49
N CYS A 58 -5.19 2.42 -3.33
CA CYS A 58 -3.76 2.36 -3.56
C CYS A 58 -3.47 1.26 -4.57
N GLU A 59 -2.46 1.49 -5.39
CA GLU A 59 -1.97 0.52 -6.36
C GLU A 59 -0.59 0.06 -5.87
N LEU A 60 -0.36 -1.25 -5.92
CA LEU A 60 0.91 -1.83 -5.52
C LEU A 60 1.59 -2.35 -6.77
N ILE A 61 2.77 -1.80 -7.06
CA ILE A 61 3.61 -2.21 -8.17
C ILE A 61 4.78 -3.00 -7.59
N VAL A 62 4.97 -4.21 -8.10
CA VAL A 62 6.16 -5.02 -7.83
C VAL A 62 7.00 -4.97 -9.09
N GLU A 63 8.20 -4.41 -9.00
CA GLU A 63 9.14 -4.44 -10.11
C GLU A 63 9.69 -5.86 -10.25
N GLY A 64 9.16 -6.63 -11.20
CA GLY A 64 9.72 -7.93 -11.58
C GLY A 64 10.89 -7.75 -12.54
N GLU A 65 11.93 -8.59 -12.41
CA GLU A 65 12.94 -8.73 -13.46
C GLU A 65 12.29 -9.17 -14.78
N MET A 66 12.83 -8.61 -15.86
CA MET A 66 12.54 -8.94 -17.25
C MET A 66 13.15 -10.29 -17.63
#